data_AF-T1CXY7-F1
#
_entry.id   AF-T1CXY7-F1
#
_cell.length_a   1.000
_cell.length_b   1.000
_cell.length_c   1.000
_cell.angle_alpha   90.00
_cell.angle_beta   90.00
_cell.angle_gamma   90.00
#
_symmetry.space_group_name_H-M   'P 1'
#
loop_
_entity.id
_entity.type
_entity.pdbx_description
1 polymer ?
#
loop_
_entity_poly.entity_id
_entity_poly.type
_entity_poly.pdbx_seq_one_letter_code
_entity_poly.pdbx_strand_id
1 'polypeptide(L)'
;MNTINLNQEEQKELKGLYAKLSNLYKERAKLEVLKKDREENLKEEIASACNIINKQGETQSSKVKMPLVNAILDELYRDKPNKEEIKASTMEDYKLAINNKEVNEDCIKSYISSDESIKENNDSIKEVYKESSILSKEILDALNALLKDEYKLHLNDELVKGGYEIKETKGKEELLELKELIKKLVG
;
A
#
# COMPACT_ATOMS: atom_id res chain seq x y z
N MET A 1 5.49 20.35 31.86
CA MET A 1 4.25 20.24 31.05
C MET A 1 3.39 21.44 31.40
N ASN A 2 3.17 22.37 30.45
CA ASN A 2 2.32 23.53 30.71
C ASN A 2 0.85 23.11 30.78
N THR A 3 0.22 23.31 31.94
CA THR A 3 -1.20 23.09 32.13
C THR A 3 -1.94 24.26 31.47
N ILE A 4 -2.70 23.99 30.41
CA ILE A 4 -3.54 24.99 29.76
C ILE A 4 -4.63 25.40 30.75
N ASN A 5 -4.66 26.68 31.14
CA ASN A 5 -5.63 27.21 32.10
C ASN A 5 -6.76 27.89 31.32
N LEU A 6 -7.87 27.18 31.11
CA LEU A 6 -9.05 27.68 30.40
C LEU A 6 -9.89 28.58 31.31
N ASN A 7 -10.39 29.69 30.77
CA ASN A 7 -11.32 30.58 31.47
C ASN A 7 -12.73 29.94 31.57
N GLN A 8 -13.64 30.56 32.33
CA GLN A 8 -14.96 29.98 32.60
C GLN A 8 -15.84 29.82 31.35
N GLU A 9 -15.73 30.74 30.38
CA GLU A 9 -16.48 30.67 29.12
C GLU A 9 -15.95 29.54 28.23
N GLU A 10 -14.62 29.42 28.09
CA GLU A 10 -13.96 28.33 27.36
C GLU A 10 -14.31 26.97 27.96
N GLN A 11 -14.34 26.85 29.29
CA GLN A 11 -14.76 25.62 29.96
C GLN A 11 -16.23 25.26 29.70
N LYS A 12 -17.12 26.25 29.63
CA LYS A 12 -18.55 26.04 29.36
C LYS A 12 -18.78 25.63 27.91
N GLU A 13 -18.11 26.29 26.96
CA GLU A 13 -18.16 25.94 25.54
C GLU A 13 -17.61 24.54 25.30
N LEU A 14 -16.44 24.22 25.88
CA LEU A 14 -15.82 22.90 25.77
C LEU A 14 -16.75 21.77 26.28
N LYS A 15 -17.40 21.97 27.42
CA LYS A 15 -18.38 21.01 27.96
C LYS A 15 -19.58 20.82 27.02
N GLY A 16 -20.08 21.91 26.45
CA GLY A 16 -21.19 21.87 25.48
C GLY A 16 -20.81 21.15 24.19
N LEU A 17 -19.63 21.45 23.63
CA LEU A 17 -19.10 20.79 22.45
C LEU A 17 -18.84 19.30 22.70
N TYR A 18 -18.24 18.97 23.84
CA TYR A 18 -18.01 17.58 24.25
C TYR A 18 -19.31 16.77 24.29
N ALA A 19 -20.37 17.32 24.91
CA ALA A 19 -21.67 16.65 24.97
C ALA A 19 -22.25 16.39 23.56
N LYS A 20 -22.20 17.39 22.67
CA LYS A 20 -22.65 17.25 21.27
C LYS A 20 -21.86 16.19 20.52
N LEU A 21 -20.53 16.26 20.56
CA LEU A 21 -19.65 15.30 19.88
C LEU A 21 -19.80 13.90 20.45
N SER A 22 -19.89 13.75 21.77
CA SER A 22 -20.09 12.45 22.42
C SER A 22 -21.38 11.79 21.95
N ASN A 23 -22.47 12.56 21.80
CA ASN A 23 -23.72 12.03 21.27
C ASN A 23 -23.61 11.63 19.79
N LEU A 24 -22.98 12.47 18.95
CA LEU A 24 -22.74 12.13 17.54
C LEU A 24 -21.90 10.85 17.39
N TYR A 25 -20.88 10.65 18.23
CA TYR A 25 -20.08 9.43 18.20
C TYR A 25 -20.88 8.20 18.66
N LYS A 26 -21.77 8.33 19.64
CA LYS A 26 -22.68 7.24 20.04
C LYS A 26 -23.66 6.88 18.92
N GLU A 27 -24.21 7.87 18.23
CA GLU A 27 -25.09 7.65 17.07
C GLU A 27 -24.33 6.99 15.93
N ARG A 28 -23.12 7.47 15.62
CA ARG A 28 -22.25 6.86 14.62
C ARG A 28 -21.96 5.40 14.92
N ALA A 29 -21.64 5.06 16.17
CA ALA A 29 -21.40 3.67 16.56
C ALA A 29 -22.61 2.77 16.29
N LYS A 30 -23.83 3.24 16.59
CA LYS A 30 -25.07 2.51 16.25
C LYS A 30 -25.25 2.34 14.75
N LEU A 31 -24.96 3.37 13.96
CA LEU A 31 -25.05 3.33 12.50
C LEU A 31 -24.01 2.38 11.89
N GLU A 32 -22.81 2.30 12.46
CA GLU A 32 -21.78 1.37 11.99
C GLU A 32 -22.17 -0.09 12.24
N VAL A 33 -22.77 -0.41 13.39
CA VAL A 33 -23.36 -1.75 13.64
C VAL A 33 -24.48 -2.05 12.65
N LEU A 34 -25.44 -1.14 12.50
CA LEU A 34 -26.56 -1.33 11.57
C LEU A 34 -26.09 -1.48 10.10
N LYS A 35 -25.06 -0.73 9.71
CA LYS A 35 -24.45 -0.87 8.39
C LYS A 35 -23.84 -2.26 8.21
N LYS A 36 -23.17 -2.80 9.23
CA LYS A 36 -22.56 -4.13 9.18
C LYS A 36 -23.62 -5.21 8.96
N ASP A 37 -24.73 -5.16 9.70
CA ASP A 37 -25.82 -6.12 9.54
C ASP A 37 -26.42 -6.08 8.12
N ARG A 38 -26.62 -4.87 7.59
CA ARG A 38 -27.11 -4.67 6.21
C ARG A 38 -26.12 -5.14 5.16
N GLU A 39 -24.82 -4.98 5.41
CA GLU A 39 -23.77 -5.47 4.52
C GLU A 39 -23.77 -7.00 4.44
N GLU A 40 -23.93 -7.70 5.56
CA GLU A 40 -24.02 -9.17 5.55
C GLU A 40 -25.25 -9.65 4.77
N ASN A 41 -26.41 -9.04 4.98
CA ASN A 41 -27.61 -9.36 4.19
C ASN A 41 -27.38 -9.13 2.69
N LEU A 42 -26.76 -7.99 2.32
CA LEU A 42 -26.45 -7.71 0.91
C LEU A 42 -25.48 -8.73 0.31
N LYS A 43 -24.48 -9.19 1.08
CA LYS A 43 -23.58 -10.26 0.62
C LYS A 43 -24.34 -11.56 0.37
N GLU A 44 -25.30 -11.91 1.20
CA GLU A 44 -26.14 -13.11 0.99
C GLU A 44 -26.96 -13.00 -0.28
N GLU A 45 -27.65 -11.87 -0.49
CA GLU A 45 -28.45 -11.61 -1.69
C GLU A 45 -27.60 -11.66 -2.96
N ILE A 46 -26.43 -11.00 -2.96
CA ILE A 46 -25.52 -11.02 -4.12
C ILE A 46 -24.96 -12.42 -4.36
N ALA A 47 -24.54 -13.13 -3.31
CA ALA A 47 -24.03 -14.48 -3.46
C ALA A 47 -25.10 -15.43 -4.02
N SER A 48 -26.35 -15.30 -3.58
CA SER A 48 -27.48 -16.05 -4.12
C SER A 48 -27.72 -15.70 -5.59
N ALA A 49 -27.84 -14.41 -5.92
CA ALA A 49 -28.11 -13.93 -7.26
C ALA A 49 -27.00 -14.28 -8.27
N CYS A 50 -25.74 -14.26 -7.85
CA CYS A 50 -24.58 -14.62 -8.68
C CYS A 50 -24.22 -16.12 -8.60
N ASN A 51 -25.04 -16.95 -7.96
CA ASN A 51 -24.82 -18.39 -7.78
C ASN A 51 -23.43 -18.73 -7.19
N ILE A 52 -23.00 -17.96 -6.20
CA ILE A 52 -21.74 -18.15 -5.48
C ILE A 52 -22.01 -19.18 -4.36
N ILE A 53 -22.00 -20.45 -4.73
CA ILE A 53 -22.30 -21.60 -3.85
C ILE A 53 -21.07 -22.48 -3.62
N ASN A 54 -21.08 -23.28 -2.55
CA ASN A 54 -20.10 -24.35 -2.33
C ASN A 54 -20.50 -25.64 -3.07
N LYS A 55 -19.69 -26.70 -2.95
CA LYS A 55 -19.97 -28.00 -3.60
C LYS A 55 -21.24 -28.67 -3.07
N GLN A 56 -21.72 -28.25 -1.90
CA GLN A 56 -22.92 -28.74 -1.23
C GLN A 56 -24.18 -27.93 -1.60
N GLY A 57 -24.05 -26.87 -2.43
CA GLY A 57 -25.16 -26.03 -2.85
C GLY A 57 -25.49 -24.88 -1.90
N GLU A 58 -24.68 -24.65 -0.86
CA GLU A 58 -24.91 -23.58 0.10
C GLU A 58 -24.28 -22.26 -0.36
N THR A 59 -25.02 -21.17 -0.22
CA THR A 59 -24.57 -19.80 -0.54
C THR A 59 -23.32 -19.42 0.25
N GLN A 60 -22.38 -18.74 -0.41
CA GLN A 60 -21.09 -18.34 0.15
C GLN A 60 -20.95 -16.80 0.15
N SER A 61 -21.72 -16.13 1.02
CA SER A 61 -21.70 -14.67 1.20
C SER A 61 -20.30 -14.11 1.50
N SER A 62 -19.47 -14.87 2.22
CA SER A 62 -18.08 -14.52 2.53
C SER A 62 -17.16 -14.39 1.30
N LYS A 63 -17.55 -14.96 0.15
CA LYS A 63 -16.81 -14.84 -1.10
C LYS A 63 -17.16 -13.57 -1.89
N VAL A 64 -18.23 -12.87 -1.53
CA VAL A 64 -18.60 -11.60 -2.15
C VAL A 64 -17.58 -10.53 -1.82
N LYS A 65 -17.05 -9.88 -2.86
CA LYS A 65 -16.05 -8.83 -2.74
C LYS A 65 -16.72 -7.48 -2.62
N MET A 66 -17.04 -7.08 -1.38
CA MET A 66 -17.68 -5.79 -1.11
C MET A 66 -16.99 -4.56 -1.73
N PRO A 67 -15.65 -4.49 -1.88
CA PRO A 67 -15.05 -3.39 -2.63
C PRO A 67 -15.57 -3.24 -4.06
N LEU A 68 -15.77 -4.35 -4.78
CA LEU A 68 -16.33 -4.35 -6.14
C LEU A 68 -17.81 -3.98 -6.12
N VAL A 69 -18.58 -4.56 -5.18
CA VAL A 69 -20.00 -4.21 -4.99
C VAL A 69 -20.15 -2.72 -4.71
N ASN A 70 -19.32 -2.15 -3.82
CA ASN A 70 -19.37 -0.74 -3.49
C ASN A 70 -19.00 0.14 -4.69
N ALA A 71 -18.04 -0.26 -5.53
CA ALA A 71 -17.73 0.46 -6.77
C ALA A 71 -18.93 0.49 -7.72
N ILE A 72 -19.61 -0.64 -7.88
CA ILE A 72 -20.83 -0.76 -8.69
C ILE A 72 -21.98 0.07 -8.09
N LEU A 73 -22.18 0.04 -6.77
CA LEU A 73 -23.21 0.85 -6.12
C LEU A 73 -22.93 2.36 -6.24
N ASP A 74 -21.67 2.76 -6.13
CA ASP A 74 -21.22 4.14 -6.33
C ASP A 74 -21.49 4.60 -7.77
N GLU A 75 -21.30 3.74 -8.76
CA GLU A 75 -21.62 3.99 -10.17
C GLU A 75 -23.12 4.08 -10.42
N LEU A 76 -23.87 3.03 -10.05
CA LEU A 76 -25.29 2.92 -10.37
C LEU A 76 -26.18 3.91 -9.60
N TYR A 77 -25.77 4.30 -8.40
CA TYR A 77 -26.63 5.06 -7.48
C TYR A 77 -26.02 6.36 -6.96
N ARG A 78 -24.75 6.67 -7.26
CA ARG A 78 -24.08 7.88 -6.75
C ARG A 78 -23.31 8.67 -7.81
N ASP A 79 -23.50 8.34 -9.09
CA ASP A 79 -22.85 8.99 -10.24
C ASP A 79 -21.32 9.09 -10.10
N LYS A 80 -20.70 8.05 -9.55
CA LYS A 80 -19.24 7.98 -9.40
C LYS A 80 -18.65 6.98 -10.38
N PRO A 81 -17.54 7.31 -11.06
CA PRO A 81 -16.93 6.39 -12.02
C PRO A 81 -16.39 5.13 -11.34
N ASN A 82 -16.65 3.97 -11.95
CA ASN A 82 -16.12 2.70 -11.52
C ASN A 82 -14.65 2.53 -11.95
N LYS A 83 -13.74 2.88 -11.05
CA LYS A 83 -12.29 2.80 -11.31
C LYS A 83 -11.79 1.38 -11.56
N GLU A 84 -12.48 0.36 -11.08
CA GLU A 84 -12.08 -1.04 -11.30
C GLU A 84 -12.41 -1.49 -12.72
N GLU A 85 -13.58 -1.08 -13.25
CA GLU A 85 -13.93 -1.32 -14.65
C GLU A 85 -13.00 -0.59 -15.61
N ILE A 86 -12.68 0.68 -15.34
CA ILE A 86 -11.72 1.46 -16.15
C ILE A 86 -10.35 0.76 -16.21
N LYS A 87 -9.86 0.25 -15.07
CA LYS A 87 -8.61 -0.51 -15.03
C LYS A 87 -8.71 -1.81 -15.84
N ALA A 88 -9.81 -2.56 -15.70
CA ALA A 88 -10.01 -3.80 -16.44
C ALA A 88 -10.04 -3.56 -17.96
N SER A 89 -10.74 -2.52 -18.41
CA SER A 89 -10.74 -2.10 -19.82
C SER A 89 -9.33 -1.74 -20.29
N THR A 90 -8.62 -0.90 -19.54
CA THR A 90 -7.25 -0.48 -19.86
C THR A 90 -6.29 -1.67 -19.94
N MET A 91 -6.46 -2.66 -19.05
CA MET A 91 -5.67 -3.89 -19.07
C MET A 91 -5.94 -4.74 -20.32
N GLU A 92 -7.19 -4.86 -20.74
CA GLU A 92 -7.51 -5.60 -21.97
C GLU A 92 -6.97 -4.87 -23.20
N ASP A 93 -7.04 -3.53 -23.25
CA ASP A 93 -6.44 -2.73 -24.32
C ASP A 93 -4.93 -2.99 -24.43
N TYR A 94 -4.21 -2.94 -23.30
CA TYR A 94 -2.76 -3.22 -23.27
C TYR A 94 -2.43 -4.66 -23.68
N LYS A 95 -3.24 -5.63 -23.22
CA LYS A 95 -3.08 -7.04 -23.57
C LYS A 95 -3.30 -7.29 -25.06
N LEU A 96 -4.30 -6.66 -25.67
CA LEU A 96 -4.55 -6.72 -27.11
C LEU A 96 -3.37 -6.12 -27.89
N ALA A 97 -2.89 -4.92 -27.50
CA ALA A 97 -1.74 -4.30 -28.16
C ALA A 97 -0.48 -5.19 -28.13
N ILE A 98 -0.23 -5.86 -27.00
CA ILE A 98 0.88 -6.81 -26.87
C ILE A 98 0.66 -8.05 -27.74
N ASN A 99 -0.50 -8.70 -27.64
CA ASN A 99 -0.79 -9.95 -28.36
C ASN A 99 -0.86 -9.77 -29.88
N ASN A 100 -1.34 -8.61 -30.33
CA ASN A 100 -1.42 -8.26 -31.75
C ASN A 100 -0.08 -7.76 -32.32
N LYS A 101 0.99 -7.76 -31.52
CA LYS A 101 2.34 -7.29 -31.90
C LYS A 101 2.39 -5.82 -32.34
N GLU A 102 1.50 -5.00 -31.79
CA GLU A 102 1.53 -3.54 -31.97
C GLU A 102 2.63 -2.90 -31.11
N VAL A 103 3.06 -3.60 -30.05
CA VAL A 103 4.21 -3.25 -29.21
C VAL A 103 5.45 -4.02 -29.70
N ASN A 104 6.60 -3.33 -29.77
CA ASN A 104 7.88 -3.92 -30.19
C ASN A 104 8.28 -5.09 -29.26
N GLU A 105 8.44 -6.29 -29.83
CA GLU A 105 8.77 -7.52 -29.11
C GLU A 105 10.13 -7.47 -28.41
N ASP A 106 11.13 -6.81 -29.00
CA ASP A 106 12.45 -6.65 -28.39
C ASP A 106 12.37 -5.75 -27.15
N CYS A 107 11.55 -4.70 -27.20
CA CYS A 107 11.32 -3.84 -26.03
C CYS A 107 10.71 -4.64 -24.85
N ILE A 108 9.75 -5.53 -25.14
CA ILE A 108 9.12 -6.39 -24.14
C ILE A 108 10.17 -7.35 -23.54
N LYS A 109 10.96 -8.02 -24.39
CA LYS A 109 12.00 -8.97 -23.96
C LYS A 109 13.08 -8.29 -23.13
N SER A 110 13.56 -7.12 -23.55
CA SER A 110 14.57 -6.35 -22.81
C SER A 110 14.05 -5.92 -21.43
N TYR A 111 12.78 -5.51 -21.34
CA TYR A 111 12.16 -5.17 -20.06
C TYR A 111 12.06 -6.40 -19.14
N ILE A 112 11.55 -7.53 -19.64
CA ILE A 112 11.43 -8.78 -18.85
C ILE A 112 12.80 -9.25 -18.36
N SER A 113 13.79 -9.27 -19.25
CA SER A 113 15.16 -9.68 -18.90
C SER A 113 15.77 -8.79 -17.82
N SER A 114 15.49 -7.48 -17.85
CA SER A 114 15.94 -6.56 -16.79
C SER A 114 15.25 -6.83 -15.45
N ASP A 115 13.94 -7.11 -15.46
CA ASP A 115 13.17 -7.47 -14.27
C ASP A 115 13.66 -8.79 -13.64
N GLU A 116 13.95 -9.79 -14.47
CA GLU A 116 14.55 -11.06 -14.04
C GLU A 116 15.94 -10.85 -13.43
N SER A 117 16.81 -10.07 -14.09
CA SER A 117 18.14 -9.75 -13.57
C SER A 117 18.09 -9.06 -12.20
N ILE A 118 17.12 -8.16 -11.98
CA ILE A 118 16.91 -7.49 -10.69
C ILE A 118 16.45 -8.50 -9.63
N LYS A 119 15.57 -9.44 -9.97
CA LYS A 119 15.13 -10.50 -9.03
C LYS A 119 16.29 -11.41 -8.65
N GLU A 120 17.07 -11.86 -9.62
CA GLU A 120 18.26 -12.69 -9.39
C GLU A 120 19.30 -11.98 -8.50
N ASN A 121 19.52 -10.68 -8.72
CA ASN A 121 20.39 -9.89 -7.86
C ASN A 121 19.86 -9.79 -6.42
N ASN A 122 18.55 -9.56 -6.23
CA ASN A 122 17.93 -9.52 -4.91
C ASN A 122 18.06 -10.86 -4.17
N ASP A 123 17.89 -11.98 -4.87
CA ASP A 123 18.06 -13.30 -4.28
C ASP A 123 19.53 -13.58 -3.95
N SER A 124 20.46 -13.18 -4.83
CA SER A 124 21.91 -13.24 -4.54
C SER A 124 22.28 -12.45 -3.29
N ILE A 125 21.73 -11.24 -3.10
CA ILE A 125 21.94 -10.45 -1.87
C ILE A 125 21.46 -11.23 -0.64
N LYS A 126 20.27 -11.85 -0.70
CA LYS A 126 19.75 -12.64 0.42
C LYS A 126 20.64 -13.85 0.74
N GLU A 127 21.15 -14.54 -0.28
CA GLU A 127 22.06 -15.67 -0.09
C GLU A 127 23.37 -15.23 0.58
N VAL A 128 23.96 -14.10 0.16
CA VAL A 128 25.16 -13.52 0.81
C VAL A 128 24.91 -13.24 2.30
N TYR A 129 23.74 -12.75 2.68
CA TYR A 129 23.39 -12.56 4.09
C TYR A 129 23.30 -13.90 4.86
N LYS A 130 22.83 -14.97 4.23
CA LYS A 130 22.70 -16.31 4.86
C LYS A 130 24.05 -16.99 5.06
N GLU A 131 25.06 -16.66 4.24
CA GLU A 131 26.43 -17.15 4.41
C GLU A 131 27.09 -16.62 5.70
N SER A 132 26.54 -15.56 6.31
CA SER A 132 27.02 -15.05 7.58
C SER A 132 26.68 -16.00 8.74
N SER A 133 27.71 -16.64 9.28
CA SER A 133 27.59 -17.60 10.40
C SER A 133 28.05 -17.05 11.76
N ILE A 134 28.70 -15.88 11.76
CA ILE A 134 29.37 -15.31 12.94
C ILE A 134 28.70 -14.03 13.43
N LEU A 135 28.10 -13.25 12.52
CA LEU A 135 27.51 -11.95 12.88
C LEU A 135 26.15 -12.14 13.56
N SER A 136 25.91 -11.35 14.60
CA SER A 136 24.60 -11.33 15.24
C SER A 136 23.55 -10.72 14.32
N LYS A 137 22.29 -11.08 14.56
CA LYS A 137 21.15 -10.52 13.81
C LYS A 137 21.11 -9.00 13.87
N GLU A 138 21.41 -8.40 15.02
CA GLU A 138 21.42 -6.94 15.19
C GLU A 138 22.46 -6.26 14.28
N ILE A 139 23.64 -6.86 14.11
CA ILE A 139 24.68 -6.36 13.20
C ILE A 139 24.24 -6.49 11.75
N LEU A 140 23.66 -7.63 11.36
CA LEU A 140 23.15 -7.86 10.00
C LEU A 140 22.00 -6.92 9.64
N ASP A 141 21.08 -6.65 10.58
CA ASP A 141 19.98 -5.71 10.40
C ASP A 141 20.50 -4.27 10.24
N ALA A 142 21.49 -3.86 11.04
CA ALA A 142 22.14 -2.55 10.91
C ALA A 142 22.87 -2.39 9.58
N LEU A 143 23.61 -3.42 9.13
CA LEU A 143 24.29 -3.45 7.85
C LEU A 143 23.29 -3.36 6.67
N ASN A 144 22.18 -4.08 6.75
CA ASN A 144 21.12 -4.04 5.74
C ASN A 144 20.45 -2.66 5.65
N ALA A 145 20.21 -2.01 6.78
CA ALA A 145 19.68 -0.64 6.80
C ALA A 145 20.66 0.32 6.10
N LEU A 146 21.95 0.24 6.44
CA LEU A 146 22.99 1.06 5.83
C LEU A 146 23.05 0.87 4.31
N LEU A 147 23.14 -0.38 3.85
CA LEU A 147 23.26 -0.70 2.42
C LEU A 147 22.01 -0.33 1.63
N LYS A 148 20.81 -0.39 2.23
CA LYS A 148 19.58 0.11 1.59
C LYS A 148 19.63 1.61 1.35
N ASP A 149 20.23 2.37 2.26
CA ASP A 149 20.35 3.81 2.08
C ASP A 149 21.49 4.18 1.11
N GLU A 150 22.58 3.41 1.07
CA GLU A 150 23.58 3.54 0.00
C GLU A 150 23.00 3.18 -1.37
N TYR A 151 22.22 2.11 -1.47
CA TYR A 151 21.51 1.73 -2.70
C TYR A 151 20.61 2.87 -3.21
N LYS A 152 19.83 3.53 -2.34
CA LYS A 152 19.00 4.68 -2.76
C LYS A 152 19.82 5.83 -3.33
N LEU A 153 20.99 6.11 -2.76
CA LEU A 153 21.88 7.14 -3.28
C LEU A 153 22.44 6.75 -4.65
N HIS A 154 22.95 5.53 -4.77
CA HIS A 154 23.45 5.01 -6.05
C HIS A 154 22.37 4.96 -7.11
N LEU A 155 21.15 4.53 -6.75
CA LEU A 155 20.00 4.53 -7.64
C LEU A 155 19.70 5.95 -8.12
N ASN A 156 19.74 6.94 -7.23
CA ASN A 156 19.54 8.32 -7.64
C ASN A 156 20.63 8.81 -8.59
N ASP A 157 21.91 8.53 -8.31
CA ASP A 157 22.99 8.91 -9.20
C ASP A 157 22.85 8.25 -10.59
N GLU A 158 22.49 6.97 -10.66
CA GLU A 158 22.26 6.25 -11.91
C GLU A 158 21.01 6.74 -12.66
N LEU A 159 19.93 7.08 -11.94
CA LEU A 159 18.74 7.69 -12.53
C LEU A 159 19.05 9.07 -13.13
N VAL A 160 19.82 9.92 -12.45
CA VAL A 160 20.27 11.22 -12.99
C VAL A 160 21.15 11.01 -14.22
N LYS A 161 22.12 10.08 -14.18
CA LYS A 161 22.95 9.73 -15.35
C LYS A 161 22.11 9.21 -16.52
N GLY A 162 21.03 8.49 -16.22
CA GLY A 162 20.05 8.01 -17.20
C GLY A 162 19.10 9.08 -17.73
N GLY A 163 19.18 10.33 -17.24
CA GLY A 163 18.34 11.45 -17.68
C GLY A 163 16.98 11.53 -16.98
N TYR A 164 16.76 10.81 -15.88
CA TYR A 164 15.52 10.86 -15.11
C TYR A 164 15.56 11.97 -14.05
N GLU A 165 14.45 12.71 -13.92
CA GLU A 165 14.30 13.72 -12.86
C GLU A 165 14.05 13.06 -11.49
N ILE A 166 14.79 13.51 -10.47
CA ILE A 166 14.64 13.03 -9.10
C ILE A 166 14.20 14.17 -8.20
N LYS A 167 13.11 13.97 -7.47
CA LYS A 167 12.69 14.87 -6.40
C LYS A 167 13.64 14.72 -5.22
N GLU A 168 14.26 15.80 -4.78
CA GLU A 168 15.18 15.78 -3.64
C GLU A 168 14.54 15.17 -2.39
N THR A 169 15.12 14.09 -1.89
CA THR A 169 14.78 13.53 -0.58
C THR A 169 15.50 14.32 0.52
N LYS A 170 14.74 15.02 1.36
CA LYS A 170 15.24 15.68 2.59
C LYS A 170 15.81 14.64 3.56
N GLY A 171 16.98 14.94 4.15
CA GLY A 171 17.55 14.22 5.29
C GLY A 171 18.86 13.49 4.99
N LYS A 172 19.97 14.23 4.83
CA LYS A 172 21.31 13.66 4.60
C LYS A 172 22.21 13.63 5.84
N GLU A 173 21.86 14.31 6.93
CA GLU A 173 22.77 14.55 8.06
C GLU A 173 22.82 13.39 9.07
N GLU A 174 21.69 12.90 9.59
CA GLU A 174 21.66 11.78 10.56
C GLU A 174 22.19 10.45 9.96
N LEU A 175 21.99 10.28 8.64
CA LEU A 175 22.45 9.11 7.89
C LEU A 175 23.97 9.14 7.65
N LEU A 176 24.57 10.33 7.64
CA LEU A 176 26.03 10.50 7.51
C LEU A 176 26.77 10.06 8.77
N GLU A 177 26.20 10.34 9.95
CA GLU A 177 26.81 9.99 11.24
C GLU A 177 26.82 8.47 11.48
N LEU A 178 25.73 7.76 11.12
CA LEU A 178 25.68 6.29 11.20
C LEU A 178 26.64 5.64 10.17
N LYS A 179 26.76 6.25 8.98
CA LYS A 179 27.71 5.85 7.92
C LYS A 179 29.17 5.98 8.38
N GLU A 180 29.52 7.08 9.03
CA GLU A 180 30.84 7.31 9.63
C GLU A 180 31.19 6.25 10.69
N LEU A 181 30.23 5.87 11.52
CA LEU A 181 30.43 4.87 12.57
C LEU A 181 30.69 3.47 11.98
N ILE A 182 29.88 3.04 11.01
CA ILE A 182 30.05 1.72 10.38
C ILE A 182 31.31 1.68 9.50
N LYS A 183 31.61 2.75 8.72
CA LYS A 183 32.88 2.82 7.95
C LYS A 183 34.12 2.75 8.84
N LYS A 184 34.08 3.30 10.06
CA LYS A 184 35.17 3.17 11.03
C LYS A 184 35.33 1.75 11.59
N LEU A 185 34.27 0.94 11.56
CA LEU A 185 34.27 -0.43 12.08
C LEU A 185 34.62 -1.50 11.03
N VAL A 186 34.37 -1.21 9.75
CA VAL A 186 34.63 -2.13 8.61
C VAL A 186 35.88 -1.70 7.81
N GLY A 187 36.63 -0.71 8.30
CA GLY A 187 37.90 -0.23 7.73
C GLY A 187 39.02 -1.27 7.82
#